data_AF-A0A5C6ASD9-F1
#
_entry.id   AF-A0A5C6ASD9-F1
#
_cell.length_a   1.000
_cell.length_b   1.000
_cell.length_c   1.000
_cell.angle_alpha   90.00
_cell.angle_beta   90.00
_cell.angle_gamma   90.00
#
_symmetry.space_group_name_H-M   'P 1'
#
loop_
_entity.id
_entity.type
_entity.pdbx_description
1 polymer ?
#
loop_
_entity_poly.entity_id
_entity_poly.type
_entity_poly.pdbx_seq_one_letter_code
_entity_poly.pdbx_strand_id
1 'polypeptide(L)'
;MPSLDEDIDYIRAAIRDWHARTNHLHPCVPADMRSDPNPDEEWQSWRAIDSTITLASVASFERQLPASLPQFFRAYMLGCHALGMDFGEYRLPDSPSDKTIEQSFSVLRDSTFWAAGYMQIGTARGCGDPLLFDFQSPTDDGDYAIVVFNHDVVPREIRDDRSALKPYESLLAPSFRAFFDLVLGYDDSIFPAPLSAEETRRNDAWDEVTRILEEKGYPRYFRPKGIPADDPWQIAKAIRDLPDIPKFQ
;
A
#
# COMPACT_ATOMS: atom_id res chain seq x y z
N MET A 1 -4.70 -22.81 -14.27
CA MET A 1 -4.04 -21.49 -14.12
C MET A 1 -3.87 -20.91 -15.51
N PRO A 2 -4.15 -19.61 -15.72
CA PRO A 2 -3.81 -18.93 -16.96
C PRO A 2 -2.31 -19.03 -17.26
N SER A 3 -1.95 -18.96 -18.53
CA SER A 3 -0.59 -18.75 -18.97
C SER A 3 -0.16 -17.29 -18.78
N LEU A 4 1.14 -17.03 -18.82
CA LEU A 4 1.67 -15.68 -18.72
C LEU A 4 1.16 -14.77 -19.86
N ASP A 5 1.01 -15.30 -21.08
CA ASP A 5 0.50 -14.53 -22.22
C ASP A 5 -0.98 -14.14 -22.03
N GLU A 6 -1.80 -15.06 -21.51
CA GLU A 6 -3.20 -14.76 -21.15
C GLU A 6 -3.30 -13.68 -20.07
N ASP A 7 -2.42 -13.72 -19.06
CA ASP A 7 -2.36 -12.69 -18.02
C ASP A 7 -1.87 -11.35 -18.57
N ILE A 8 -0.91 -11.33 -19.50
CA ILE A 8 -0.43 -10.11 -20.18
C ILE A 8 -1.58 -9.45 -20.95
N ASP A 9 -2.33 -10.23 -21.73
CA ASP A 9 -3.45 -9.73 -22.51
C ASP A 9 -4.58 -9.22 -21.61
N TYR A 10 -4.83 -9.90 -20.50
CA TYR A 10 -5.76 -9.45 -19.47
C TYR A 10 -5.34 -8.08 -18.89
N ILE A 11 -4.10 -7.94 -18.43
CA ILE A 11 -3.57 -6.68 -17.87
C ILE A 11 -3.73 -5.53 -18.88
N ARG A 12 -3.37 -5.76 -20.15
CA ARG A 12 -3.50 -4.74 -21.20
C ARG A 12 -4.93 -4.26 -21.36
N ALA A 13 -5.88 -5.20 -21.44
CA ALA A 13 -7.28 -4.87 -21.57
C ALA A 13 -7.79 -4.10 -20.34
N ALA A 14 -7.46 -4.59 -19.14
CA ALA A 14 -7.95 -4.04 -17.89
C ALA A 14 -7.40 -2.62 -17.61
N ILE A 15 -6.11 -2.38 -17.81
CA ILE A 15 -5.51 -1.04 -17.63
C ILE A 15 -6.07 -0.04 -18.65
N ARG A 16 -6.25 -0.46 -19.91
CA ARG A 16 -6.82 0.42 -20.95
C ARG A 16 -8.27 0.77 -20.67
N ASP A 17 -9.07 -0.19 -20.22
CA ASP A 17 -10.45 0.03 -19.83
C ASP A 17 -10.54 0.98 -18.63
N TRP A 18 -9.75 0.72 -17.58
CA TRP A 18 -9.66 1.60 -16.43
C TRP A 18 -9.27 3.02 -16.85
N HIS A 19 -8.19 3.17 -17.62
CA HIS A 19 -7.74 4.46 -18.14
C HIS A 19 -8.84 5.19 -18.94
N ALA A 20 -9.62 4.48 -19.76
CA ALA A 20 -10.71 5.07 -20.53
C ALA A 20 -11.87 5.57 -19.66
N ARG A 21 -12.07 4.99 -18.46
CA ARG A 21 -13.09 5.41 -17.49
C ARG A 21 -12.64 6.58 -16.62
N THR A 22 -11.35 6.89 -16.62
CA THR A 22 -10.75 7.89 -15.73
C THR A 22 -10.07 9.01 -16.51
N ASN A 23 -10.41 10.27 -16.24
CA ASN A 23 -9.77 11.40 -16.92
C ASN A 23 -8.43 11.76 -16.24
N HIS A 24 -7.40 10.95 -16.43
CA HIS A 24 -6.11 11.13 -15.77
C HIS A 24 -5.17 12.05 -16.57
N LEU A 25 -4.93 13.23 -16.02
CA LEU A 25 -3.76 14.02 -16.34
C LEU A 25 -2.61 13.56 -15.45
N HIS A 26 -1.39 13.55 -15.98
CA HIS A 26 -0.20 13.20 -15.23
C HIS A 26 0.92 14.20 -15.55
N PRO A 27 1.78 14.59 -14.59
CA PRO A 27 2.95 15.41 -14.90
C PRO A 27 4.01 14.57 -15.62
N CYS A 28 4.89 15.22 -16.39
CA CYS A 28 6.07 14.58 -16.97
C CYS A 28 5.78 13.33 -17.86
N VAL A 29 4.68 13.35 -18.63
CA VAL A 29 4.32 12.23 -19.53
C VAL A 29 5.37 12.07 -20.66
N PRO A 30 5.94 10.86 -20.84
CA PRO A 30 6.82 10.55 -21.96
C PRO A 30 6.16 10.83 -23.32
N ALA A 31 6.93 11.27 -24.31
CA ALA A 31 6.38 11.81 -25.55
C ALA A 31 5.50 10.81 -26.34
N ASP A 32 5.86 9.53 -26.32
CA ASP A 32 5.13 8.43 -26.97
C ASP A 32 3.86 8.00 -26.23
N MET A 33 3.77 8.33 -24.93
CA MET A 33 2.62 8.07 -24.07
C MET A 33 1.62 9.23 -24.04
N ARG A 34 1.90 10.39 -24.66
CA ARG A 34 0.97 11.52 -24.71
C ARG A 34 -0.24 11.21 -25.60
N SER A 35 -1.41 11.56 -25.11
CA SER A 35 -2.67 11.49 -25.89
C SER A 35 -2.91 12.77 -26.68
N ASP A 36 -2.54 13.92 -26.11
CA ASP A 36 -2.59 15.22 -26.76
C ASP A 36 -1.20 15.89 -26.63
N PRO A 37 -0.53 16.24 -27.74
CA PRO A 37 0.77 16.89 -27.72
C PRO A 37 0.63 18.39 -27.47
N ASN A 38 0.05 18.81 -26.33
CA ASN A 38 0.19 20.20 -25.86
C ASN A 38 1.45 20.31 -24.98
N PRO A 39 2.59 20.80 -25.51
CA PRO A 39 3.84 20.84 -24.77
C PRO A 39 3.87 21.91 -23.67
N ASP A 40 2.93 22.85 -23.67
CA ASP A 40 2.88 23.98 -22.75
C ASP A 40 2.11 23.68 -21.46
N GLU A 41 1.47 22.50 -21.37
CA GLU A 41 0.76 22.05 -20.17
C GLU A 41 1.67 21.19 -19.28
N GLU A 42 1.76 21.55 -18.00
CA GLU A 42 2.50 20.80 -16.97
C GLU A 42 1.87 19.42 -16.73
N TRP A 43 0.55 19.33 -16.82
CA TRP A 43 -0.26 18.13 -16.61
C TRP A 43 -0.85 17.70 -17.94
N GLN A 44 -0.43 16.55 -18.45
CA GLN A 44 -0.77 16.10 -19.80
C GLN A 44 -1.61 14.84 -19.75
N SER A 45 -2.58 14.74 -20.67
CA SER A 45 -3.30 13.50 -20.93
C SER A 45 -2.34 12.45 -21.47
N TRP A 46 -2.41 11.25 -20.92
CA TRP A 46 -1.58 10.13 -21.36
C TRP A 46 -2.43 8.99 -21.91
N ARG A 47 -1.80 7.94 -22.44
CA ARG A 47 -2.42 6.67 -22.84
C ARG A 47 -1.49 5.53 -22.46
N ALA A 48 -2.07 4.41 -22.05
CA ALA A 48 -1.31 3.18 -21.88
C ALA A 48 -0.80 2.68 -23.25
N ILE A 49 0.49 2.33 -23.33
CA ILE A 49 1.10 1.70 -24.50
C ILE A 49 1.64 0.34 -24.12
N ASP A 50 1.88 -0.54 -25.10
CA ASP A 50 2.47 -1.85 -24.82
C ASP A 50 3.84 -1.68 -24.14
N SER A 51 4.11 -2.51 -23.14
CA SER A 51 5.39 -2.48 -22.43
C SER A 51 6.53 -2.87 -23.36
N THR A 52 7.64 -2.14 -23.26
CA THR A 52 8.92 -2.53 -23.89
C THR A 52 9.78 -3.40 -22.97
N ILE A 53 9.32 -3.63 -21.73
CA ILE A 53 9.98 -4.52 -20.77
C ILE A 53 9.92 -5.95 -21.31
N THR A 54 11.06 -6.64 -21.28
CA THR A 54 11.18 -8.01 -21.78
C THR A 54 11.22 -9.02 -20.64
N LEU A 55 10.88 -10.28 -20.94
CA LEU A 55 11.04 -11.41 -20.02
C LEU A 55 12.48 -11.51 -19.47
N ALA A 56 13.48 -11.27 -20.31
CA ALA A 56 14.87 -11.30 -19.90
C ALA A 56 15.20 -10.18 -18.90
N SER A 57 14.63 -8.99 -19.10
CA SER A 57 14.77 -7.86 -18.17
C SER A 57 14.11 -8.16 -16.83
N VAL A 58 12.88 -8.70 -16.83
CA VAL A 58 12.17 -9.14 -15.61
C VAL A 58 12.99 -10.19 -14.86
N ALA A 59 13.46 -11.24 -15.55
CA ALA A 59 14.27 -12.28 -14.92
C ALA A 59 15.59 -11.74 -14.35
N SER A 60 16.18 -10.71 -14.98
CA SER A 60 17.39 -10.07 -14.46
C SER A 60 17.13 -9.20 -13.24
N PHE A 61 16.01 -8.48 -13.23
CA PHE A 61 15.57 -7.67 -12.12
C PHE A 61 15.19 -8.54 -10.91
N GLU A 62 14.44 -9.63 -11.15
CA GLU A 62 13.97 -10.56 -10.13
C GLU A 62 15.12 -11.22 -9.33
N ARG A 63 16.29 -11.44 -9.94
CA ARG A 63 17.48 -11.94 -9.23
C ARG A 63 18.00 -10.99 -8.13
N GLN A 64 17.54 -9.75 -8.10
CA GLN A 64 17.92 -8.75 -7.09
C GLN A 64 16.92 -8.72 -5.92
N LEU A 65 15.84 -9.49 -5.98
CA LEU A 65 14.74 -9.49 -5.02
C LEU A 65 14.89 -10.65 -4.00
N PRO A 66 14.26 -10.56 -2.82
CA PRO A 66 14.36 -11.58 -1.78
C PRO A 66 13.56 -12.85 -2.11
N ALA A 67 12.63 -12.76 -3.06
CA ALA A 67 11.76 -13.85 -3.50
C ALA A 67 11.39 -13.68 -4.97
N SER A 68 10.91 -14.76 -5.59
CA SER A 68 10.39 -14.71 -6.95
C SER A 68 9.13 -13.87 -7.05
N LEU A 69 8.92 -13.19 -8.18
CA LEU A 69 7.70 -12.44 -8.46
C LEU A 69 6.56 -13.40 -8.86
N PRO A 70 5.32 -13.17 -8.39
CA PRO A 70 4.16 -13.92 -8.87
C PRO A 70 3.98 -13.75 -10.39
N GLN A 71 3.44 -14.77 -11.06
CA GLN A 71 3.23 -14.73 -12.52
C GLN A 71 2.40 -13.51 -12.93
N PHE A 72 1.32 -13.22 -12.21
CA PHE A 72 0.44 -12.11 -12.52
C PHE A 72 1.14 -10.75 -12.34
N PHE A 73 2.07 -10.64 -11.39
CA PHE A 73 2.88 -9.43 -11.23
C PHE A 73 3.90 -9.27 -12.35
N ARG A 74 4.52 -10.37 -12.83
CA ARG A 74 5.35 -10.34 -14.04
C ARG A 74 4.53 -9.89 -15.25
N ALA A 75 3.30 -10.39 -15.40
CA ALA A 75 2.38 -9.95 -16.44
C ALA A 75 2.07 -8.44 -16.34
N TYR A 76 1.89 -7.92 -15.12
CA TYR A 76 1.73 -6.48 -14.90
C TYR A 76 2.89 -5.65 -15.46
N MET A 77 4.14 -6.07 -15.20
CA MET A 77 5.33 -5.39 -15.74
C MET A 77 5.44 -5.48 -17.28
N LEU A 78 5.00 -6.60 -17.86
CA LEU A 78 5.10 -6.90 -19.29
C LEU A 78 3.90 -6.40 -20.11
N GLY A 79 2.79 -6.05 -19.46
CA GLY A 79 1.54 -5.68 -20.11
C GLY A 79 1.62 -4.32 -20.79
N CYS A 80 1.74 -3.27 -19.99
CA CYS A 80 1.74 -1.89 -20.47
C CYS A 80 2.76 -1.01 -19.74
N HIS A 81 3.23 0.01 -20.45
CA HIS A 81 3.64 1.25 -19.80
C HIS A 81 2.40 2.06 -19.43
N ALA A 82 2.27 2.41 -18.16
CA ALA A 82 1.11 3.12 -17.59
C ALA A 82 1.55 4.08 -16.48
N LEU A 83 0.78 5.15 -16.27
CA LEU A 83 1.05 6.21 -15.29
C LEU A 83 -0.13 6.38 -14.34
N GLY A 84 0.05 7.12 -13.25
CA GLY A 84 -1.01 7.47 -12.32
C GLY A 84 -1.74 6.25 -11.78
N MET A 85 -1.00 5.18 -11.44
CA MET A 85 -1.56 3.90 -10.98
C MET A 85 -2.09 3.98 -9.53
N ASP A 86 -2.87 5.02 -9.27
CA ASP A 86 -3.56 5.35 -8.03
C ASP A 86 -5.00 4.82 -8.10
N PHE A 87 -5.29 3.81 -7.27
CA PHE A 87 -6.59 3.16 -7.13
C PHE A 87 -7.15 3.45 -5.74
N GLY A 88 -7.85 4.58 -5.60
CA GLY A 88 -8.38 5.03 -4.31
C GLY A 88 -7.24 5.30 -3.31
N GLU A 89 -7.21 4.53 -2.22
CA GLU A 89 -6.15 4.59 -1.21
C GLU A 89 -4.85 3.87 -1.61
N TYR A 90 -4.85 3.03 -2.66
CA TYR A 90 -3.68 2.23 -3.04
C TYR A 90 -2.99 2.80 -4.26
N ARG A 91 -1.67 2.69 -4.31
CA ARG A 91 -0.86 3.07 -5.48
C ARG A 91 0.12 1.97 -5.83
N LEU A 92 0.05 1.52 -7.07
CA LEU A 92 1.06 0.65 -7.68
C LEU A 92 2.13 1.49 -8.41
N PRO A 93 3.29 0.91 -8.74
CA PRO A 93 4.37 1.65 -9.37
C PRO A 93 3.97 2.03 -10.79
N ASP A 94 4.25 3.28 -11.16
CA ASP A 94 4.14 3.75 -12.54
C ASP A 94 5.22 3.08 -13.39
N SER A 95 4.89 2.80 -14.65
CA SER A 95 5.82 2.31 -15.65
C SER A 95 5.87 3.25 -16.86
N PRO A 96 6.45 4.45 -16.73
CA PRO A 96 6.74 5.31 -17.88
C PRO A 96 7.67 4.62 -18.88
N SER A 97 7.44 4.85 -20.18
CA SER A 97 8.21 4.28 -21.30
C SER A 97 9.66 4.76 -21.38
N ASP A 98 9.99 5.90 -20.77
CA ASP A 98 11.33 6.49 -20.75
C ASP A 98 12.16 6.06 -19.54
N LYS A 99 11.66 5.14 -18.72
CA LYS A 99 12.36 4.59 -17.56
C LYS A 99 12.68 3.11 -17.72
N THR A 100 13.76 2.72 -17.05
CA THR A 100 14.16 1.31 -16.89
C THR A 100 13.26 0.60 -15.88
N ILE A 101 13.26 -0.74 -15.93
CA ILE A 101 12.54 -1.58 -14.96
C ILE A 101 13.00 -1.28 -13.52
N GLU A 102 14.29 -1.01 -13.31
CA GLU A 102 14.86 -0.68 -11.99
C GLU A 102 14.37 0.66 -11.43
N GLN A 103 14.01 1.60 -12.31
CA GLN A 103 13.48 2.91 -11.96
C GLN A 103 11.98 2.82 -11.68
N SER A 104 11.21 2.24 -12.61
CA SER A 104 9.76 2.08 -12.48
C SER A 104 9.37 1.26 -11.25
N PHE A 105 10.08 0.17 -11.00
CA PHE A 105 9.76 -0.78 -9.93
C PHE A 105 10.76 -0.73 -8.78
N SER A 106 11.36 0.44 -8.54
CA SER A 106 12.37 0.64 -7.50
C SER A 106 11.87 0.29 -6.09
N VAL A 107 10.57 0.40 -5.81
CA VAL A 107 9.95 0.04 -4.53
C VAL A 107 10.16 -1.42 -4.14
N LEU A 108 10.24 -2.34 -5.12
CA LEU A 108 10.51 -3.77 -4.86
C LEU A 108 11.90 -3.99 -4.27
N ARG A 109 12.83 -3.05 -4.48
CA ARG A 109 14.20 -3.08 -3.94
C ARG A 109 14.30 -2.47 -2.55
N ASP A 110 13.21 -1.93 -2.00
CA ASP A 110 13.19 -1.51 -0.60
C ASP A 110 13.28 -2.75 0.31
N SER A 111 14.42 -2.87 0.98
CA SER A 111 14.75 -4.01 1.84
C SER A 111 14.21 -3.91 3.27
N THR A 112 13.48 -2.84 3.60
CA THR A 112 13.00 -2.53 4.95
C THR A 112 12.28 -3.72 5.62
N PHE A 113 11.53 -4.52 4.86
CA PHE A 113 10.75 -5.65 5.39
C PHE A 113 11.22 -7.04 4.92
N TRP A 114 12.33 -7.12 4.17
CA TRP A 114 12.77 -8.39 3.58
C TRP A 114 13.12 -9.43 4.66
N ALA A 115 13.78 -9.01 5.74
CA ALA A 115 14.14 -9.92 6.84
C ALA A 115 12.89 -10.54 7.51
N ALA A 116 11.78 -9.80 7.56
CA ALA A 116 10.49 -10.26 8.08
C ALA A 116 9.66 -11.07 7.07
N GLY A 117 10.15 -11.25 5.85
CA GLY A 117 9.45 -12.03 4.83
C GLY A 117 8.45 -11.25 3.98
N TYR A 118 8.58 -9.92 3.90
CA TYR A 118 7.70 -9.09 3.09
C TYR A 118 8.45 -8.26 2.05
N MET A 119 7.83 -8.07 0.88
CA MET A 119 8.42 -7.32 -0.24
C MET A 119 7.45 -6.24 -0.71
N GLN A 120 7.89 -4.98 -0.71
CA GLN A 120 7.01 -3.85 -1.00
C GLN A 120 6.72 -3.74 -2.49
N ILE A 121 5.45 -3.61 -2.84
CA ILE A 121 4.97 -3.52 -4.22
C ILE A 121 4.35 -2.17 -4.55
N GLY A 122 4.07 -1.35 -3.55
CA GLY A 122 3.38 -0.07 -3.72
C GLY A 122 3.18 0.65 -2.39
N THR A 123 2.22 1.57 -2.37
CA THR A 123 1.84 2.32 -1.17
C THR A 123 0.33 2.30 -0.96
N ALA A 124 -0.11 2.52 0.27
CA ALA A 124 -1.51 2.59 0.67
C ALA A 124 -1.81 3.85 1.50
N ARG A 125 -3.12 4.12 1.69
CA ARG A 125 -3.73 5.16 2.54
C ARG A 125 -3.25 6.60 2.31
N GLY A 126 -2.65 6.90 1.16
CA GLY A 126 -2.16 8.25 0.79
C GLY A 126 -1.03 8.82 1.67
N CYS A 127 -0.72 8.18 2.80
CA CYS A 127 0.34 8.56 3.74
C CYS A 127 1.62 7.73 3.57
N GLY A 128 1.64 6.78 2.63
CA GLY A 128 2.83 5.99 2.31
C GLY A 128 2.93 4.67 3.07
N ASP A 129 1.81 4.13 3.56
CA ASP A 129 1.76 2.79 4.16
C ASP A 129 2.30 1.76 3.15
N PRO A 130 3.23 0.86 3.53
CA PRO A 130 3.77 -0.11 2.60
C PRO A 130 2.73 -1.16 2.22
N LEU A 131 2.46 -1.27 0.92
CA LEU A 131 1.70 -2.36 0.31
C LEU A 131 2.67 -3.49 -0.03
N LEU A 132 2.47 -4.70 0.47
CA LEU A 132 3.49 -5.74 0.51
C LEU A 132 2.98 -7.11 0.07
N PHE A 133 3.86 -7.89 -0.56
CA PHE A 133 3.75 -9.34 -0.65
C PHE A 133 4.21 -10.00 0.65
N ASP A 134 3.45 -10.98 1.17
CA ASP A 134 3.92 -11.92 2.20
C ASP A 134 4.64 -13.13 1.56
N PHE A 135 5.92 -12.99 1.22
CA PHE A 135 6.65 -14.02 0.48
C PHE A 135 7.11 -15.22 1.32
N GLN A 136 6.97 -15.16 2.65
CA GLN A 136 7.20 -16.32 3.52
C GLN A 136 6.01 -17.27 3.60
N SER A 137 4.84 -16.88 3.06
CA SER A 137 3.64 -17.71 2.99
C SER A 137 3.17 -17.86 1.54
N PRO A 138 3.98 -18.46 0.63
CA PRO A 138 3.56 -18.65 -0.75
C PRO A 138 2.31 -19.54 -0.84
N THR A 139 1.43 -19.21 -1.76
CA THR A 139 0.33 -20.09 -2.17
C THR A 139 0.87 -21.26 -2.99
N ASP A 140 0.04 -22.30 -3.20
CA ASP A 140 0.44 -23.50 -3.96
C ASP A 140 0.86 -23.19 -5.40
N ASP A 141 0.39 -22.08 -5.97
CA ASP A 141 0.76 -21.58 -7.31
C ASP A 141 1.93 -20.57 -7.30
N GLY A 142 2.52 -20.30 -6.14
CA GLY A 142 3.68 -19.40 -6.00
C GLY A 142 3.33 -17.91 -6.05
N ASP A 143 2.07 -17.54 -5.81
CA ASP A 143 1.65 -16.17 -5.50
C ASP A 143 1.80 -15.90 -4.00
N TYR A 144 1.49 -14.67 -3.58
CA TYR A 144 1.57 -14.24 -2.20
C TYR A 144 0.35 -13.41 -1.83
N ALA A 145 -0.06 -13.51 -0.57
CA ALA A 145 -1.04 -12.59 -0.02
C ALA A 145 -0.54 -11.14 -0.10
N ILE A 146 -1.46 -10.22 -0.39
CA ILE A 146 -1.23 -8.78 -0.33
C ILE A 146 -1.64 -8.28 1.04
N VAL A 147 -0.71 -7.62 1.72
CA VAL A 147 -0.93 -7.06 3.05
C VAL A 147 -0.51 -5.59 3.10
N VAL A 148 -1.00 -4.89 4.10
CA VAL A 148 -0.60 -3.51 4.41
C VAL A 148 -0.26 -3.39 5.89
N PHE A 149 0.72 -2.54 6.19
CA PHE A 149 1.04 -2.12 7.55
C PHE A 149 0.79 -0.62 7.70
N ASN A 150 0.05 -0.21 8.73
CA ASN A 150 -0.08 1.21 9.06
C ASN A 150 1.24 1.74 9.64
N HIS A 151 1.92 2.62 8.91
CA HIS A 151 3.24 3.13 9.29
C HIS A 151 3.23 4.03 10.53
N ASP A 152 2.08 4.59 10.91
CA ASP A 152 1.87 5.38 12.14
C ASP A 152 1.67 4.50 13.38
N VAL A 153 1.42 3.20 13.18
CA VAL A 153 1.13 2.23 14.25
C VAL A 153 2.31 1.27 14.43
N VAL A 154 2.96 0.85 13.33
CA VAL A 154 4.06 -0.12 13.37
C VAL A 154 5.35 0.49 13.90
N PRO A 155 5.90 0.01 15.04
CA PRO A 155 7.20 0.43 15.54
C PRO A 155 8.31 0.13 14.52
N ARG A 156 9.31 1.02 14.42
CA ARG A 156 10.39 0.84 13.44
C ARG A 156 11.32 -0.32 13.79
N GLU A 157 11.43 -0.60 15.08
CA GLU A 157 12.37 -1.54 15.68
C GLU A 157 11.96 -3.01 15.47
N ILE A 158 10.72 -3.24 15.04
CA ILE A 158 10.20 -4.60 14.82
C ILE A 158 10.13 -4.98 13.34
N ARG A 159 10.53 -4.09 12.43
CA ARG A 159 10.30 -4.27 10.97
C ARG A 159 11.06 -5.46 10.36
N ASP A 160 12.06 -5.97 11.04
CA ASP A 160 12.83 -7.17 10.69
C ASP A 160 12.37 -8.44 11.43
N ASP A 161 11.45 -8.32 12.41
CA ASP A 161 10.89 -9.44 13.16
C ASP A 161 9.45 -9.73 12.70
N ARG A 162 9.31 -10.79 11.89
CA ARG A 162 8.02 -11.27 11.41
C ARG A 162 7.01 -11.54 12.52
N SER A 163 7.46 -12.18 13.61
CA SER A 163 6.55 -12.60 14.69
C SER A 163 6.00 -11.38 15.42
N ALA A 164 6.83 -10.36 15.61
CA ALA A 164 6.44 -9.09 16.19
C ALA A 164 5.57 -8.24 15.24
N LEU A 165 5.80 -8.31 13.92
CA LEU A 165 5.01 -7.60 12.92
C LEU A 165 3.61 -8.17 12.68
N LYS A 166 3.46 -9.50 12.78
CA LYS A 166 2.21 -10.18 12.39
C LYS A 166 0.92 -9.60 13.00
N PRO A 167 0.88 -9.16 14.27
CA PRO A 167 -0.32 -8.51 14.84
C PRO A 167 -0.73 -7.20 14.18
N TYR A 168 0.20 -6.52 13.49
CA TYR A 168 -0.03 -5.27 12.77
C TYR A 168 -0.42 -5.47 11.30
N GLU A 169 -0.41 -6.71 10.83
CA GLU A 169 -0.72 -7.05 9.44
C GLU A 169 -2.22 -6.92 9.15
N SER A 170 -2.54 -6.19 8.09
CA SER A 170 -3.87 -6.16 7.51
C SER A 170 -3.87 -6.90 6.18
N LEU A 171 -4.60 -8.01 6.10
CA LEU A 171 -4.79 -8.77 4.86
C LEU A 171 -5.73 -8.02 3.91
N LEU A 172 -5.28 -7.79 2.67
CA LEU A 172 -6.07 -7.14 1.62
C LEU A 172 -6.62 -8.14 0.61
N ALA A 173 -5.76 -9.05 0.15
CA ALA A 173 -6.12 -10.05 -0.85
C ALA A 173 -5.24 -11.30 -0.72
N PRO A 174 -5.74 -12.47 -1.14
CA PRO A 174 -4.95 -13.71 -1.08
C PRO A 174 -3.88 -13.82 -2.18
N SER A 175 -3.90 -12.96 -3.20
CA SER A 175 -2.98 -12.98 -4.34
C SER A 175 -2.91 -11.61 -5.02
N PHE A 176 -1.86 -11.36 -5.83
CA PHE A 176 -1.78 -10.12 -6.60
C PHE A 176 -2.94 -9.97 -7.58
N ARG A 177 -3.36 -11.06 -8.23
CA ARG A 177 -4.48 -11.06 -9.17
C ARG A 177 -5.78 -10.65 -8.48
N ALA A 178 -6.09 -11.25 -7.33
CA ALA A 178 -7.28 -10.89 -6.57
C ALA A 178 -7.25 -9.42 -6.14
N PHE A 179 -6.11 -8.91 -5.69
CA PHE A 179 -5.96 -7.49 -5.38
C PHE A 179 -6.19 -6.59 -6.59
N PHE A 180 -5.56 -6.92 -7.73
CA PHE A 180 -5.67 -6.16 -8.97
C PHE A 180 -7.12 -6.09 -9.47
N ASP A 181 -7.85 -7.20 -9.42
CA ASP A 181 -9.25 -7.27 -9.80
C ASP A 181 -10.14 -6.42 -8.88
N LEU A 182 -9.87 -6.41 -7.57
CA LEU A 182 -10.59 -5.57 -6.59
C LEU A 182 -10.38 -4.07 -6.87
N VAL A 183 -9.13 -3.64 -7.07
CA VAL A 183 -8.82 -2.21 -7.27
C VAL A 183 -9.34 -1.66 -8.61
N LEU A 184 -9.35 -2.48 -9.68
CA LEU A 184 -9.91 -2.09 -10.98
C LEU A 184 -11.44 -2.18 -11.05
N GLY A 185 -12.02 -3.06 -10.23
CA GLY A 185 -13.46 -3.21 -10.07
C GLY A 185 -14.12 -2.06 -9.31
N TYR A 186 -13.34 -1.16 -8.69
CA TYR A 186 -13.81 -0.21 -7.67
C TYR A 186 -14.59 -0.93 -6.56
N ASP A 187 -14.06 -2.06 -6.10
CA ASP A 187 -14.67 -2.79 -5.00
C ASP A 187 -14.42 -2.05 -3.68
N ASP A 188 -15.48 -1.48 -3.11
CA ASP A 188 -15.43 -0.73 -1.85
C ASP A 188 -15.09 -1.62 -0.63
N SER A 189 -15.03 -2.95 -0.74
CA SER A 189 -14.72 -3.84 0.40
C SER A 189 -13.30 -3.71 0.94
N ILE A 190 -12.38 -3.19 0.12
CA ILE A 190 -11.00 -2.87 0.53
C ILE A 190 -10.82 -1.39 0.87
N PHE A 191 -11.91 -0.62 0.94
CA PHE A 191 -11.91 0.81 1.28
C PHE A 191 -12.87 1.13 2.47
N PRO A 192 -12.40 1.83 3.51
CA PRO A 192 -10.99 2.12 3.78
C PRO A 192 -10.23 0.81 4.01
N ALA A 193 -8.91 0.85 3.85
CA ALA A 193 -8.07 -0.32 4.08
C ALA A 193 -8.35 -0.96 5.47
N PRO A 194 -8.52 -2.30 5.56
CA PRO A 194 -8.84 -2.99 6.80
C PRO A 194 -7.83 -2.68 7.91
N LEU A 195 -8.34 -2.56 9.15
CA LEU A 195 -7.51 -2.35 10.33
C LEU A 195 -6.93 -3.68 10.81
N SER A 196 -5.67 -3.66 11.25
CA SER A 196 -5.05 -4.81 11.89
C SER A 196 -5.58 -5.00 13.31
N ALA A 197 -5.39 -6.18 13.90
CA ALA A 197 -5.80 -6.45 15.28
C ALA A 197 -5.16 -5.46 16.27
N GLU A 198 -3.89 -5.12 16.05
CA GLU A 198 -3.18 -4.17 16.91
C GLU A 198 -3.61 -2.71 16.67
N GLU A 199 -3.95 -2.34 15.43
CA GLU A 199 -4.54 -1.04 15.14
C GLU A 199 -5.92 -0.89 15.79
N THR A 200 -6.79 -1.90 15.70
CA THR A 200 -8.06 -1.94 16.42
C THR A 200 -7.84 -1.81 17.93
N ARG A 201 -6.94 -2.60 18.52
CA ARG A 201 -6.63 -2.56 19.96
C ARG A 201 -6.12 -1.18 20.40
N ARG A 202 -5.32 -0.51 19.58
CA ARG A 202 -4.81 0.84 19.84
C ARG A 202 -5.92 1.89 19.75
N ASN A 203 -6.81 1.78 18.76
CA ASN A 203 -7.95 2.69 18.60
C ASN A 203 -8.93 2.57 19.78
N ASP A 204 -9.25 1.35 20.19
CA ASP A 204 -10.08 1.08 21.37
C ASP A 204 -9.48 1.71 22.65
N ALA A 205 -8.15 1.69 22.78
CA ALA A 205 -7.46 2.33 23.90
C ALA A 205 -7.56 3.86 23.86
N TRP A 206 -7.52 4.48 22.66
CA TRP A 206 -7.74 5.93 22.52
C TRP A 206 -9.19 6.34 22.80
N ASP A 207 -10.15 5.52 22.40
CA ASP A 207 -11.55 5.72 22.75
C ASP A 207 -11.76 5.64 24.26
N GLU A 208 -11.08 4.71 24.94
CA GLU A 208 -11.06 4.64 26.39
C GLU A 208 -10.45 5.91 27.02
N VAL A 209 -9.31 6.39 26.53
CA VAL A 209 -8.71 7.66 27.00
C VAL A 209 -9.71 8.80 26.90
N THR A 210 -10.37 8.94 25.75
CA THR A 210 -11.38 9.98 25.51
C THR A 210 -12.51 9.88 26.51
N ARG A 211 -13.05 8.67 26.73
CA ARG A 211 -14.13 8.42 27.67
C ARG A 211 -13.74 8.81 29.11
N ILE A 212 -12.57 8.41 29.58
CA ILE A 212 -12.13 8.70 30.96
C ILE A 212 -11.92 10.21 31.14
N LEU A 213 -11.37 10.92 30.15
CA LEU A 213 -11.22 12.37 30.19
C LEU A 213 -12.57 13.08 30.35
N GLU A 214 -13.56 12.68 29.56
CA GLU A 214 -14.92 13.25 29.61
C GLU A 214 -15.63 12.97 30.95
N GLU A 215 -15.48 11.75 31.49
CA GLU A 215 -16.01 11.35 32.79
C GLU A 215 -15.41 12.21 33.91
N LYS A 216 -14.09 12.41 33.88
CA LYS A 216 -13.35 13.19 34.88
C LYS A 216 -13.40 14.71 34.68
N GLY A 217 -14.02 15.19 33.60
CA GLY A 217 -14.16 16.63 33.30
C GLY A 217 -12.88 17.30 32.75
N TYR A 218 -11.95 16.52 32.22
CA TYR A 218 -10.75 17.04 31.55
C TYR A 218 -11.02 17.35 30.07
N PRO A 219 -10.27 18.30 29.46
CA PRO A 219 -10.30 18.49 28.02
C PRO A 219 -9.95 17.22 27.25
N ARG A 220 -10.60 16.99 26.10
CA ARG A 220 -10.41 15.79 25.24
C ARG A 220 -8.96 15.52 24.83
N TYR A 221 -8.11 16.55 24.82
CA TYR A 221 -6.70 16.46 24.46
C TYR A 221 -5.76 16.68 25.65
N PHE A 222 -6.26 16.57 26.88
CA PHE A 222 -5.42 16.65 28.06
C PHE A 222 -4.38 15.52 28.06
N ARG A 223 -3.13 15.88 28.35
CA ARG A 223 -2.01 14.93 28.39
C ARG A 223 -1.30 14.97 29.74
N PRO A 224 -1.22 13.85 30.45
CA PRO A 224 -0.41 13.74 31.66
C PRO A 224 1.07 14.05 31.36
N LYS A 225 1.71 14.83 32.22
CA LYS A 225 3.11 15.22 32.05
C LYS A 225 4.02 14.00 32.18
N GLY A 226 4.97 13.84 31.25
CA GLY A 226 5.98 12.79 31.29
C GLY A 226 5.54 11.43 30.75
N ILE A 227 4.33 11.33 30.19
CA ILE A 227 3.85 10.13 29.49
C ILE A 227 4.06 10.31 27.98
N PRO A 228 4.54 9.29 27.26
CA PRO A 228 4.65 9.32 25.80
C PRO A 228 3.33 9.68 25.13
N ALA A 229 3.44 10.45 24.05
CA ALA A 229 2.31 11.03 23.35
C ALA A 229 1.47 10.01 22.56
N ASP A 230 2.04 8.85 22.30
CA ASP A 230 1.62 7.81 21.37
C ASP A 230 1.25 6.50 22.07
N ASP A 231 1.32 6.47 23.41
CA ASP A 231 0.98 5.32 24.25
C ASP A 231 -0.39 5.54 24.96
N PRO A 232 -1.51 5.18 24.32
CA PRO A 232 -2.84 5.37 24.90
C PRO A 232 -3.03 4.57 26.20
N TRP A 233 -2.33 3.45 26.38
CA TRP A 233 -2.47 2.62 27.58
C TRP A 233 -1.85 3.28 28.80
N GLN A 234 -0.65 3.85 28.68
CA GLN A 234 -0.03 4.63 29.74
C GLN A 234 -0.81 5.91 30.04
N ILE A 235 -1.34 6.58 29.00
CA ILE A 235 -2.18 7.76 29.15
C ILE A 235 -3.45 7.41 29.93
N ALA A 236 -4.18 6.35 29.52
CA ALA A 236 -5.39 5.90 30.20
C ALA A 236 -5.12 5.57 31.68
N LYS A 237 -4.03 4.84 31.95
CA LYS A 237 -3.60 4.52 33.32
C LYS A 237 -3.37 5.79 34.14
N ALA A 238 -2.58 6.74 33.62
CA ALA A 238 -2.26 7.98 34.32
C ALA A 238 -3.50 8.85 34.57
N ILE A 239 -4.46 8.90 33.64
CA ILE A 239 -5.70 9.68 33.80
C ILE A 239 -6.61 9.06 34.87
N ARG A 240 -6.68 7.73 34.99
CA ARG A 240 -7.48 7.06 36.03
C ARG A 240 -7.07 7.50 37.45
N ASP A 241 -5.79 7.74 37.65
CA ASP A 241 -5.22 8.14 38.94
C ASP A 241 -5.38 9.65 39.24
N LEU A 242 -5.88 10.45 38.29
CA LEU A 242 -6.12 11.88 38.50
C LEU A 242 -7.41 12.13 39.29
N PRO A 243 -7.47 13.22 40.10
CA PRO A 243 -8.72 13.63 40.73
C PRO A 243 -9.73 14.11 39.69
N ASP A 244 -11.02 13.98 40.00
CA ASP A 244 -12.07 14.51 39.13
C ASP A 244 -12.06 16.05 39.18
N ILE A 245 -12.27 16.71 38.04
CA ILE A 245 -12.48 18.16 37.99
C ILE A 245 -13.96 18.42 38.26
N PRO A 246 -14.31 19.24 39.27
CA PRO A 246 -15.69 19.63 39.51
C PRO A 246 -16.25 20.27 38.24
N LYS A 247 -17.32 19.69 37.68
CA LYS A 247 -18.08 20.32 36.61
C LYS A 247 -18.71 21.57 37.23
N PHE A 248 -18.21 22.75 36.90
CA PHE A 248 -18.86 24.01 37.27
C PHE A 248 -20.27 23.99 36.67
N GLN A 249 -21.29 23.90 37.54
CA GLN A 249 -22.70 24.00 37.16
C GLN A 249 -23.08 25.41 36.76
#